data_AF-A0A7H8V9A9-F1
#
_entry.id   AF-A0A7H8V9A9-F1
#
_cell.length_a   1.000
_cell.length_b   1.000
_cell.length_c   1.000
_cell.angle_alpha   90.00
_cell.angle_beta   90.00
_cell.angle_gamma   90.00
#
_symmetry.space_group_name_H-M   'P 1'
#
loop_
_entity.id
_entity.type
_entity.pdbx_description
1 polymer ?
#
loop_
_entity_poly.entity_id
_entity_poly.type
_entity_poly.pdbx_seq_one_letter_code
_entity_poly.pdbx_strand_id
1 'polypeptide(L)'
;MLSKHDPNFEQKRFDYIAETGLDPVTGKKADEELLNYATNYTKYAPSIKAGYDFLMVGAAAWSTRAYNKDLQTQRADTQINKYYQIKDAVRNNVVKDIPIKIGMPDNANYAQKTYSNSFSEMGREKYSELAGEPINTIDDLVDSINTKKISISELPVEYIERDGHTLILNTRTSQALTQAGIPRSEWFTINRTGNSLYESLLDGQLKRNKLTSEGISEVRPSTRKGD
;
A
#
# COMPACT_ATOMS: atom_id res chain seq x y z
N MET A 1 -9.19 25.02 26.80
CA MET A 1 -9.67 24.12 25.72
C MET A 1 -10.62 24.90 24.83
N LEU A 2 -10.40 24.88 23.51
CA LEU A 2 -11.29 25.52 22.54
C LEU A 2 -12.61 24.74 22.45
N SER A 3 -13.75 25.43 22.51
CA SER A 3 -15.07 24.83 22.42
C SER A 3 -15.41 24.51 20.97
N LYS A 4 -15.76 23.25 20.67
CA LYS A 4 -16.12 22.77 19.31
C LYS A 4 -17.39 23.41 18.73
N HIS A 5 -18.14 24.15 19.54
CA HIS A 5 -19.36 24.85 19.13
C HIS A 5 -19.13 26.32 18.79
N ASP A 6 -17.88 26.80 18.84
CA ASP A 6 -17.53 28.14 18.36
C ASP A 6 -17.59 28.16 16.83
N PRO A 7 -18.33 29.10 16.21
CA PRO A 7 -18.43 29.19 14.75
C PRO A 7 -17.08 29.43 14.06
N ASN A 8 -16.09 29.97 14.78
CA ASN A 8 -14.72 30.18 14.28
C ASN A 8 -13.74 29.11 14.83
N PHE A 9 -14.26 27.97 15.31
CA PHE A 9 -13.47 26.93 15.96
C PHE A 9 -12.32 26.42 15.09
N GLU A 10 -12.58 26.08 13.83
CA GLU A 10 -11.54 25.52 12.94
C GLU A 10 -10.45 26.55 12.63
N GLN A 11 -10.83 27.80 12.39
CA GLN A 11 -9.87 28.89 12.19
C GLN A 11 -8.97 29.05 13.42
N LYS A 12 -9.55 29.16 14.61
CA LYS A 12 -8.80 29.30 15.87
C LYS A 12 -7.94 28.08 16.17
N ARG A 13 -8.40 26.87 15.81
CA ARG A 13 -7.66 25.63 15.98
C ARG A 13 -6.44 25.59 15.06
N PHE A 14 -6.58 25.93 13.79
CA PHE A 14 -5.47 25.93 12.84
C PHE A 14 -4.47 27.05 13.12
N ASP A 15 -4.93 28.24 13.51
CA ASP A 15 -4.02 29.31 13.94
C ASP A 15 -3.19 28.87 15.15
N TYR A 16 -3.83 28.23 16.15
CA TYR A 16 -3.12 27.70 17.32
C TYR A 16 -2.14 26.57 16.98
N ILE A 17 -2.50 25.67 16.06
CA ILE A 17 -1.61 24.59 15.61
C ILE A 17 -0.42 25.15 14.82
N ALA A 18 -0.65 26.11 13.92
CA ALA A 18 0.41 26.73 13.13
C ALA A 18 1.41 27.49 14.02
N GLU A 19 0.92 28.10 15.09
CA GLU A 19 1.74 28.84 16.05
C GLU A 19 2.50 27.94 17.02
N THR A 20 1.87 26.89 17.54
CA THR A 20 2.42 26.11 18.68
C THR A 20 2.86 24.70 18.32
N GLY A 21 2.42 24.17 17.18
CA GLY A 21 2.56 22.77 16.81
C GLY A 21 1.77 21.79 17.69
N LEU A 22 0.86 22.28 18.53
CA LEU A 22 0.01 21.46 19.40
C LEU A 22 -1.46 21.60 19.00
N ASP A 23 -2.19 20.49 18.99
CA ASP A 23 -3.63 20.49 18.75
C ASP A 23 -4.37 20.83 20.05
N PRO A 24 -5.09 21.96 20.12
CA PRO A 24 -5.74 22.42 21.35
C PRO A 24 -6.95 21.57 21.76
N VAL A 25 -7.39 20.65 20.88
CA VAL A 25 -8.47 19.70 21.15
C VAL A 25 -7.96 18.46 21.86
N THR A 26 -6.76 18.01 21.50
CA THR A 26 -6.18 16.75 22.02
C THR A 26 -5.04 16.98 23.02
N GLY A 27 -4.48 18.19 23.06
CA GLY A 27 -3.30 18.55 23.85
C GLY A 27 -2.00 17.90 23.37
N LYS A 28 -2.01 17.25 22.21
CA LYS A 28 -0.87 16.53 21.65
C LYS A 28 -0.19 17.34 20.56
N LYS A 29 1.06 16.99 20.25
CA LYS A 29 1.76 17.53 19.09
C LYS A 29 1.05 17.14 17.80
N ALA A 30 0.81 18.13 16.95
CA ALA A 30 0.32 17.90 15.59
C ALA A 30 1.39 17.13 14.82
N ASP A 31 0.94 16.16 14.01
CA ASP A 31 1.81 15.54 13.02
C ASP A 31 2.20 16.55 11.92
N GLU A 32 3.21 16.20 11.14
CA GLU A 32 3.83 17.08 10.14
C GLU A 32 2.82 17.56 9.09
N GLU A 33 1.84 16.73 8.75
CA GLU A 33 0.83 17.04 7.75
C GLU A 33 -0.21 18.02 8.29
N LEU A 34 -0.72 17.77 9.50
CA LEU A 34 -1.63 18.68 10.19
C LEU A 34 -0.97 20.04 10.44
N LEU A 35 0.32 20.05 10.79
CA LEU A 35 1.09 21.27 10.97
C LEU A 35 1.29 22.04 9.65
N ASN A 36 1.65 21.34 8.57
CA ASN A 36 1.80 21.94 7.23
C ASN A 36 0.45 22.49 6.71
N TYR A 37 -0.64 21.77 6.94
CA TYR A 37 -1.97 22.20 6.58
C TYR A 37 -2.37 23.46 7.35
N ALA A 38 -2.23 23.44 8.67
CA ALA A 38 -2.51 24.60 9.52
C ALA A 38 -1.69 25.83 9.10
N THR A 39 -0.40 25.64 8.82
CA THR A 39 0.50 26.71 8.35
C THR A 39 0.04 27.30 7.02
N ASN A 40 -0.32 26.45 6.05
CA ASN A 40 -0.83 26.92 4.75
C ASN A 40 -2.19 27.58 4.87
N TYR A 41 -3.08 27.04 5.72
CA TYR A 41 -4.38 27.61 6.00
C TYR A 41 -4.25 29.04 6.53
N THR A 42 -3.49 29.25 7.60
CA THR A 42 -3.28 30.59 8.18
C THR A 42 -2.59 31.54 7.20
N LYS A 43 -1.69 31.04 6.34
CA LYS A 43 -1.00 31.84 5.32
C LYS A 43 -1.91 32.33 4.18
N TYR A 44 -2.85 31.51 3.72
CA TYR A 44 -3.62 31.81 2.51
C TYR A 44 -5.09 32.15 2.78
N ALA A 45 -5.71 31.64 3.86
CA ALA A 45 -7.12 31.89 4.19
C ALA A 45 -7.50 33.38 4.33
N PRO A 46 -6.67 34.28 4.91
CA PRO A 46 -7.00 35.71 5.01
C PRO A 46 -7.20 36.40 3.65
N SER A 47 -6.65 35.83 2.57
CA SER A 47 -6.77 36.37 1.20
C SER A 47 -8.03 35.90 0.45
N ILE A 48 -8.82 34.99 1.03
CA ILE A 48 -9.98 34.38 0.38
C ILE A 48 -11.26 35.01 0.93
N LYS A 49 -12.00 35.74 0.09
CA LYS A 49 -13.21 36.49 0.46
C LYS A 49 -14.42 35.56 0.62
N ALA A 50 -15.01 35.52 1.82
CA ALA A 50 -16.36 35.14 2.32
C ALA A 50 -17.37 34.27 1.51
N GLY A 51 -17.08 33.78 0.31
CA GLY A 51 -17.96 32.94 -0.50
C GLY A 51 -17.66 31.44 -0.44
N TYR A 52 -16.67 31.04 0.37
CA TYR A 52 -16.13 29.67 0.39
C TYR A 52 -16.58 28.81 1.59
N ASP A 53 -17.50 29.30 2.42
CA ASP A 53 -17.92 28.60 3.65
C ASP A 53 -18.71 27.31 3.38
N PHE A 54 -19.39 27.19 2.23
CA PHE A 54 -20.09 25.95 1.84
C PHE A 54 -19.12 24.83 1.41
N LEU A 55 -17.91 25.17 0.95
CA LEU A 55 -16.87 24.19 0.64
C LEU A 55 -16.23 23.62 1.91
N MET A 56 -16.26 24.36 3.03
CA MET A 56 -15.52 24.00 4.25
C MET A 56 -16.30 23.07 5.18
N VAL A 57 -17.63 23.12 5.22
CA VAL A 57 -18.44 22.07 5.89
C VAL A 57 -18.46 20.78 5.06
N GLY A 58 -18.48 20.91 3.73
CA GLY A 58 -18.27 19.80 2.80
C GLY A 58 -16.87 19.19 2.95
N ALA A 59 -15.83 20.01 3.07
CA ALA A 59 -14.46 19.58 3.28
C ALA A 59 -14.20 19.08 4.71
N ALA A 60 -14.94 19.49 5.74
CA ALA A 60 -14.83 18.91 7.09
C ALA A 60 -15.47 17.51 7.17
N ALA A 61 -16.63 17.29 6.54
CA ALA A 61 -17.23 15.97 6.39
C ALA A 61 -16.43 15.06 5.43
N TRP A 62 -15.86 15.66 4.37
CA TRP A 62 -14.85 15.01 3.53
C TRP A 62 -13.56 14.78 4.30
N SER A 63 -13.14 15.63 5.25
CA SER A 63 -11.92 15.45 6.04
C SER A 63 -12.07 14.34 7.07
N THR A 64 -13.26 14.01 7.55
CA THR A 64 -13.43 12.84 8.44
C THR A 64 -13.46 11.52 7.65
N ARG A 65 -13.98 11.54 6.41
CA ARG A 65 -13.93 10.39 5.48
C ARG A 65 -12.60 10.28 4.76
N ALA A 66 -11.96 11.41 4.44
CA ALA A 66 -10.60 11.55 3.95
C ALA A 66 -9.69 11.15 5.09
N TYR A 67 -9.62 11.77 6.27
CA TYR A 67 -8.84 11.28 7.42
C TYR A 67 -8.93 9.77 7.70
N ASN A 68 -10.09 9.11 7.52
CA ASN A 68 -10.18 7.64 7.58
C ASN A 68 -9.71 6.90 6.30
N LYS A 69 -10.01 7.45 5.11
CA LYS A 69 -9.51 6.98 3.82
C LYS A 69 -8.04 7.32 3.60
N ASP A 70 -7.51 8.32 4.28
CA ASP A 70 -6.21 8.96 4.24
C ASP A 70 -5.38 8.37 5.37
N LEU A 71 -5.92 7.96 6.51
CA LEU A 71 -5.24 6.96 7.34
C LEU A 71 -5.06 5.62 6.60
N GLN A 72 -5.95 5.25 5.68
CA GLN A 72 -5.75 4.07 4.82
C GLN A 72 -4.87 4.36 3.60
N THR A 73 -4.99 5.54 3.00
CA THR A 73 -4.22 5.99 1.84
C THR A 73 -2.84 6.44 2.27
N GLN A 74 -2.63 7.25 3.30
CA GLN A 74 -1.34 7.43 3.99
C GLN A 74 -0.77 6.13 4.57
N ARG A 75 -1.54 5.13 5.04
CA ARG A 75 -0.95 3.81 5.36
C ARG A 75 -0.52 3.07 4.11
N ALA A 76 -1.28 3.18 3.02
CA ALA A 76 -0.93 2.62 1.73
C ALA A 76 0.27 3.36 1.11
N ASP A 77 0.32 4.68 1.15
CA ASP A 77 1.31 5.61 0.63
C ASP A 77 2.54 5.63 1.52
N THR A 78 2.43 5.49 2.84
CA THR A 78 3.57 5.23 3.73
C THR A 78 4.09 3.82 3.53
N GLN A 79 3.24 2.82 3.22
CA GLN A 79 3.71 1.48 2.83
C GLN A 79 4.34 1.47 1.45
N ILE A 80 3.81 2.23 0.49
CA ILE A 80 4.33 2.43 -0.87
C ILE A 80 5.64 3.19 -0.81
N ASN A 81 5.70 4.27 -0.04
CA ASN A 81 6.88 5.10 0.15
C ASN A 81 7.94 4.33 0.94
N LYS A 82 7.57 3.54 1.96
CA LYS A 82 8.50 2.61 2.62
C LYS A 82 8.93 1.47 1.68
N TYR A 83 8.04 0.98 0.82
CA TYR A 83 8.36 -0.03 -0.19
C TYR A 83 9.37 0.52 -1.22
N TYR A 84 9.16 1.74 -1.72
CA TYR A 84 10.07 2.41 -2.65
C TYR A 84 11.35 2.89 -1.98
N GLN A 85 11.33 3.33 -0.73
CA GLN A 85 12.53 3.61 0.07
C GLN A 85 13.35 2.34 0.33
N ILE A 86 12.70 1.20 0.61
CA ILE A 86 13.38 -0.10 0.69
C ILE A 86 13.91 -0.49 -0.69
N LYS A 87 13.13 -0.31 -1.76
CA LYS A 87 13.56 -0.59 -3.14
C LYS A 87 14.76 0.26 -3.54
N ASP A 88 14.77 1.54 -3.18
CA ASP A 88 15.88 2.46 -3.46
C ASP A 88 17.06 2.20 -2.53
N ALA A 89 16.86 1.79 -1.27
CA ALA A 89 17.95 1.34 -0.39
C ALA A 89 18.58 0.02 -0.86
N VAL A 90 17.79 -0.89 -1.41
CA VAL A 90 18.23 -2.14 -2.06
C VAL A 90 18.97 -1.83 -3.37
N ARG A 91 18.46 -0.90 -4.16
CA ARG A 91 19.04 -0.44 -5.43
C ARG A 91 20.34 0.36 -5.23
N ASN A 92 20.45 1.12 -4.14
CA ASN A 92 21.57 2.02 -3.81
C ASN A 92 22.61 1.41 -2.83
N ASN A 93 22.59 0.09 -2.60
CA ASN A 93 23.66 -0.67 -1.92
C ASN A 93 23.80 -0.53 -0.38
N VAL A 94 22.71 -0.63 0.41
CA VAL A 94 22.81 -0.79 1.89
C VAL A 94 21.84 -1.82 2.48
N VAL A 95 21.87 -3.07 2.01
CA VAL A 95 21.42 -4.21 2.83
C VAL A 95 22.31 -5.41 2.55
N LYS A 96 23.39 -5.57 3.33
CA LYS A 96 24.23 -6.78 3.29
C LYS A 96 23.55 -8.02 3.88
N ASP A 97 22.36 -7.88 4.51
CA ASP A 97 21.84 -8.92 5.42
C ASP A 97 20.34 -9.27 5.28
N ILE A 98 19.62 -8.83 4.24
CA ILE A 98 18.38 -9.51 3.88
C ILE A 98 18.83 -10.72 3.06
N PRO A 99 18.56 -11.97 3.51
CA PRO A 99 18.88 -13.13 2.70
C PRO A 99 17.98 -13.10 1.45
N ILE A 100 18.52 -12.50 0.40
CA ILE A 100 17.98 -12.55 -0.95
C ILE A 100 18.06 -14.01 -1.35
N LYS A 101 16.91 -14.68 -1.33
CA LYS A 101 16.79 -16.06 -1.78
C LYS A 101 16.20 -16.05 -3.17
N ILE A 102 16.92 -16.66 -4.10
CA ILE A 102 16.38 -17.10 -5.37
C ILE A 102 15.71 -18.45 -5.09
N GLY A 103 14.48 -18.60 -5.56
CA GLY A 103 13.76 -19.86 -5.47
C GLY A 103 12.66 -19.85 -4.42
N MET A 104 11.43 -20.02 -4.91
CA MET A 104 10.26 -20.38 -4.13
C MET A 104 10.15 -21.91 -4.06
N PRO A 105 9.89 -22.52 -2.89
CA PRO A 105 9.60 -23.94 -2.81
C PRO A 105 8.39 -24.34 -3.66
N ASP A 106 8.45 -25.50 -4.30
CA ASP A 106 7.34 -26.02 -5.12
C ASP A 106 6.07 -26.25 -4.30
N ASN A 107 6.23 -26.58 -3.02
CA ASN A 107 5.14 -26.75 -2.06
C ASN A 107 4.69 -25.44 -1.38
N ALA A 108 5.14 -24.27 -1.84
CA ALA A 108 4.65 -23.00 -1.32
C ALA A 108 3.16 -22.81 -1.68
N ASN A 109 2.37 -22.48 -0.66
CA ASN A 109 0.93 -22.30 -0.71
C ASN A 109 0.57 -20.81 -0.82
N TYR A 110 -0.70 -20.55 -1.12
CA TYR A 110 -1.29 -19.23 -1.21
C TYR A 110 -2.19 -18.95 -0.01
N ALA A 111 -2.22 -17.70 0.42
CA ALA A 111 -3.15 -17.22 1.44
C ALA A 111 -4.52 -16.82 0.87
N GLN A 112 -4.73 -16.94 -0.43
CA GLN A 112 -5.91 -16.46 -1.15
C GLN A 112 -6.48 -17.59 -2.03
N LYS A 113 -7.81 -17.67 -2.21
CA LYS A 113 -8.43 -18.70 -3.06
C LYS A 113 -8.58 -18.27 -4.51
N THR A 114 -8.79 -16.99 -4.76
CA THR A 114 -9.08 -16.46 -6.10
C THR A 114 -8.31 -15.20 -6.39
N TYR A 115 -8.02 -14.85 -7.64
CA TYR A 115 -7.36 -13.57 -7.97
C TYR A 115 -8.02 -12.86 -9.16
N SER A 116 -8.00 -11.53 -9.17
CA SER A 116 -8.43 -10.73 -10.32
C SER A 116 -7.33 -10.69 -11.38
N ASN A 117 -7.72 -10.61 -12.65
CA ASN A 117 -6.75 -10.39 -13.73
C ASN A 117 -6.14 -8.98 -13.68
N SER A 118 -6.90 -7.98 -13.20
CA SER A 118 -6.41 -6.62 -13.08
C SER A 118 -5.59 -6.41 -11.82
N PHE A 119 -4.50 -5.65 -11.93
CA PHE A 119 -3.74 -5.17 -10.78
C PHE A 119 -4.52 -4.10 -10.00
N SER A 120 -4.22 -4.00 -8.70
CA SER A 120 -4.56 -2.81 -7.91
C SER A 120 -3.90 -1.57 -8.50
N GLU A 121 -4.44 -0.38 -8.22
CA GLU A 121 -3.88 0.91 -8.67
C GLU A 121 -2.36 1.00 -8.47
N MET A 122 -1.92 0.80 -7.23
CA MET A 122 -0.49 0.71 -6.87
C MET A 122 0.31 -0.33 -7.68
N GLY A 123 -0.31 -1.48 -8.00
CA GLY A 123 0.34 -2.50 -8.80
C GLY A 123 0.52 -2.05 -10.25
N ARG A 124 -0.50 -1.38 -10.82
CA ARG A 124 -0.45 -0.83 -12.17
C ARG A 124 0.64 0.22 -12.28
N GLU A 125 0.68 1.17 -11.35
CA GLU A 125 1.73 2.20 -11.31
C GLU A 125 3.12 1.58 -11.24
N LYS A 126 3.34 0.68 -10.27
CA LYS A 126 4.63 0.00 -10.07
C LYS A 126 5.09 -0.72 -11.34
N TYR A 127 4.24 -1.54 -11.95
CA TYR A 127 4.64 -2.33 -13.11
C TYR A 127 4.73 -1.48 -14.37
N SER A 128 3.92 -0.43 -14.49
CA SER A 128 4.02 0.50 -15.62
C SER A 128 5.32 1.29 -15.60
N GLU A 129 5.75 1.74 -14.42
CA GLU A 129 7.04 2.39 -14.22
C GLU A 129 8.21 1.47 -14.61
N LEU A 130 8.16 0.19 -14.19
CA LEU A 130 9.19 -0.79 -14.52
C LEU A 130 9.24 -1.11 -16.02
N ALA A 131 8.08 -1.27 -16.67
CA ALA A 131 8.02 -1.58 -18.10
C ALA A 131 8.27 -0.38 -19.02
N GLY A 132 8.08 0.84 -18.53
CA GLY A 132 8.05 2.05 -19.35
C GLY A 132 6.77 2.21 -20.19
N GLU A 133 5.75 1.40 -19.93
CA GLU A 133 4.46 1.40 -20.64
C GLU A 133 3.32 0.92 -19.72
N PRO A 134 2.04 1.20 -20.02
CA PRO A 134 0.94 0.83 -19.13
C PRO A 134 0.82 -0.69 -18.91
N ILE A 135 0.86 -1.11 -17.64
CA ILE A 135 0.58 -2.47 -17.18
C ILE A 135 -0.67 -2.45 -16.31
N ASN A 136 -1.78 -2.99 -16.83
CA ASN A 136 -3.07 -3.01 -16.16
C ASN A 136 -3.44 -4.38 -15.60
N THR A 137 -3.00 -5.43 -16.29
CA THR A 137 -3.41 -6.82 -16.08
C THR A 137 -2.22 -7.76 -15.94
N ILE A 138 -2.48 -8.97 -15.45
CA ILE A 138 -1.48 -10.03 -15.40
C ILE A 138 -0.95 -10.32 -16.80
N ASP A 139 -1.80 -10.34 -17.83
CA ASP A 139 -1.41 -10.58 -19.22
C ASP A 139 -0.40 -9.52 -19.70
N ASP A 140 -0.65 -8.24 -19.42
CA ASP A 140 0.30 -7.15 -19.77
C ASP A 140 1.68 -7.37 -19.11
N LEU A 141 1.68 -7.83 -17.85
CA LEU A 141 2.93 -8.13 -17.14
C LEU A 141 3.63 -9.37 -17.70
N VAL A 142 2.88 -10.41 -18.08
CA VAL A 142 3.41 -11.61 -18.76
C VAL A 142 4.10 -11.21 -20.06
N ASP A 143 3.46 -10.38 -20.88
CA ASP A 143 4.05 -9.87 -22.12
C ASP A 143 5.32 -9.07 -21.87
N SER A 144 5.34 -8.23 -20.83
CA SER A 144 6.54 -7.46 -20.43
C SER A 144 7.69 -8.34 -19.94
N ILE A 145 7.40 -9.46 -19.27
CA ILE A 145 8.40 -10.46 -18.87
C ILE A 145 8.96 -11.16 -20.12
N ASN A 146 8.08 -11.64 -21.00
CA ASN A 146 8.45 -12.39 -22.20
C ASN A 146 9.26 -11.54 -23.20
N THR A 147 8.92 -10.25 -23.31
CA THR A 147 9.64 -9.27 -24.13
C THR A 147 10.87 -8.68 -23.44
N LYS A 148 11.17 -9.11 -22.20
CA LYS A 148 12.32 -8.68 -21.40
C LYS A 148 12.34 -7.18 -21.09
N LYS A 149 11.17 -6.52 -21.11
CA LYS A 149 11.01 -5.13 -20.64
C LYS A 149 11.13 -5.03 -19.12
N ILE A 150 10.68 -6.07 -18.41
CA ILE A 150 10.87 -6.22 -16.97
C ILE A 150 11.69 -7.47 -16.70
N SER A 151 12.73 -7.35 -15.87
CA SER A 151 13.50 -8.50 -15.40
C SER A 151 12.76 -9.24 -14.28
N ILE A 152 12.91 -10.57 -14.21
CA ILE A 152 12.37 -11.42 -13.13
C ILE A 152 12.87 -10.94 -11.76
N SER A 153 14.11 -10.41 -11.68
CA SER A 153 14.68 -9.85 -10.45
C SER A 153 13.94 -8.61 -9.92
N GLU A 154 13.15 -7.94 -10.76
CA GLU A 154 12.37 -6.75 -10.40
C GLU A 154 10.96 -7.10 -9.93
N LEU A 155 10.61 -8.38 -9.94
CA LEU A 155 9.31 -8.93 -9.60
C LEU A 155 9.39 -9.84 -8.36
N PRO A 156 9.69 -9.28 -7.17
CA PRO A 156 9.76 -10.08 -5.95
C PRO A 156 8.43 -10.76 -5.63
N VAL A 157 8.51 -12.05 -5.33
CA VAL A 157 7.43 -12.82 -4.68
C VAL A 157 7.69 -12.82 -3.18
N GLU A 158 6.78 -12.20 -2.44
CA GLU A 158 6.89 -12.05 -1.00
C GLU A 158 6.16 -13.21 -0.31
N TYR A 159 6.78 -13.76 0.74
CA TYR A 159 6.23 -14.90 1.45
C TYR A 159 6.47 -14.83 2.97
N ILE A 160 5.70 -15.61 3.72
CA ILE A 160 5.91 -15.87 5.15
C ILE A 160 6.02 -17.38 5.38
N GLU A 161 6.94 -17.78 6.24
CA GLU A 161 7.00 -19.13 6.82
C GLU A 161 6.23 -19.14 8.14
N ARG A 162 5.15 -19.92 8.22
CA ARG A 162 4.31 -20.01 9.42
C ARG A 162 3.84 -21.45 9.60
N ASP A 163 3.96 -21.97 10.81
CA ASP A 163 3.53 -23.33 11.17
C ASP A 163 4.08 -24.43 10.25
N GLY A 164 5.29 -24.23 9.70
CA GLY A 164 5.91 -25.16 8.75
C GLY A 164 5.47 -24.99 7.29
N HIS A 165 4.62 -24.02 6.99
CA HIS A 165 4.13 -23.72 5.65
C HIS A 165 4.72 -22.43 5.10
N THR A 166 5.03 -22.41 3.79
CA THR A 166 5.43 -21.21 3.06
C THR A 166 4.22 -20.60 2.38
N LEU A 167 3.89 -19.35 2.67
CA LEU A 167 2.66 -18.67 2.25
C LEU A 167 2.97 -17.46 1.38
N ILE A 168 2.62 -17.51 0.10
CA ILE A 168 2.77 -16.43 -0.88
C ILE A 168 1.77 -15.32 -0.58
N LEU A 169 2.26 -14.08 -0.50
CA LEU A 169 1.47 -12.90 -0.16
C LEU A 169 0.92 -12.17 -1.40
N ASN A 170 1.69 -12.11 -2.47
CA ASN A 170 1.36 -11.37 -3.69
C ASN A 170 0.96 -12.28 -4.86
N THR A 171 -0.23 -12.89 -4.71
CA THR A 171 -0.81 -13.86 -5.66
C THR A 171 -0.72 -13.44 -7.13
N ARG A 172 -1.06 -12.17 -7.47
CA ARG A 172 -1.08 -11.72 -8.89
C ARG A 172 0.32 -11.73 -9.53
N THR A 173 1.36 -11.36 -8.79
CA THR A 173 2.76 -11.38 -9.30
C THR A 173 3.23 -12.82 -9.53
N SER A 174 2.99 -13.72 -8.56
CA SER A 174 3.33 -15.14 -8.73
C SER A 174 2.57 -15.80 -9.89
N GLN A 175 1.32 -15.37 -10.14
CA GLN A 175 0.54 -15.87 -11.27
C GLN A 175 1.10 -15.35 -12.60
N ALA A 176 1.56 -14.10 -12.69
CA ALA A 176 2.26 -13.60 -13.88
C ALA A 176 3.53 -14.41 -14.18
N LEU A 177 4.37 -14.66 -13.18
CA LEU A 177 5.58 -15.49 -13.34
C LEU A 177 5.25 -16.92 -13.76
N THR A 178 4.21 -17.51 -13.17
CA THR A 178 3.73 -18.85 -13.54
C THR A 178 3.25 -18.89 -14.99
N GLN A 179 2.45 -17.91 -15.42
CA GLN A 179 1.91 -17.82 -16.78
C GLN A 179 2.99 -17.52 -17.83
N ALA A 180 4.03 -16.77 -17.46
CA ALA A 180 5.22 -16.56 -18.28
C ALA A 180 6.15 -17.80 -18.34
N GLY A 181 5.79 -18.90 -17.66
CA GLY A 181 6.57 -20.15 -17.68
C GLY A 181 7.86 -20.08 -16.87
N ILE A 182 8.01 -19.11 -15.97
CA ILE A 182 9.20 -18.99 -15.12
C ILE A 182 9.09 -20.01 -13.97
N PRO A 183 10.04 -20.94 -13.82
CA PRO A 183 9.98 -21.94 -12.75
C PRO A 183 10.14 -21.28 -11.39
N ARG A 184 9.46 -21.82 -10.37
CA ARG A 184 9.50 -21.29 -8.99
C ARG A 184 10.91 -21.18 -8.43
N SER A 185 11.79 -22.11 -8.79
CA SER A 185 13.22 -22.10 -8.45
C SER A 185 13.97 -20.86 -8.95
N GLU A 186 13.47 -20.15 -9.96
CA GLU A 186 14.06 -18.93 -10.53
C GLU A 186 13.38 -17.65 -10.04
N TRP A 187 12.31 -17.77 -9.23
CA TRP A 187 11.61 -16.59 -8.73
C TRP A 187 12.51 -15.80 -7.78
N PHE A 188 12.52 -14.49 -7.94
CA PHE A 188 13.11 -13.60 -6.96
C PHE A 188 12.18 -13.53 -5.74
N THR A 189 12.66 -13.87 -4.55
CA THR A 189 11.80 -13.98 -3.37
C THR A 189 12.24 -13.09 -2.21
N ILE A 190 11.28 -12.67 -1.39
CA ILE A 190 11.52 -11.92 -0.17
C ILE A 190 10.77 -12.60 0.98
N ASN A 191 11.52 -13.11 1.96
CA ASN A 191 10.96 -13.62 3.19
C ASN A 191 10.54 -12.45 4.11
N ARG A 192 9.27 -12.40 4.49
CA ARG A 192 8.67 -11.40 5.38
C ARG A 192 8.32 -11.93 6.77
N THR A 193 8.73 -13.15 7.09
CA THR A 193 8.46 -13.79 8.38
C THR A 193 8.90 -12.91 9.55
N GLY A 194 8.04 -12.78 10.56
CA GLY A 194 8.27 -11.96 11.75
C GLY A 194 8.03 -10.46 11.54
N ASN A 195 7.75 -10.01 10.32
CA ASN A 195 7.40 -8.60 10.08
C ASN A 195 5.93 -8.35 10.42
N SER A 196 5.68 -7.63 11.52
CA SER A 196 4.34 -7.42 12.08
C SER A 196 3.28 -6.92 11.09
N LEU A 197 3.67 -6.10 10.11
CA LEU A 197 2.76 -5.63 9.06
C LEU A 197 2.34 -6.79 8.16
N TYR A 198 3.30 -7.52 7.59
CA TYR A 198 3.03 -8.61 6.67
C TYR A 198 2.31 -9.78 7.36
N GLU A 199 2.64 -10.06 8.62
CA GLU A 199 1.94 -11.06 9.43
C GLU A 199 0.45 -10.67 9.62
N SER A 200 0.17 -9.39 9.91
CA SER A 200 -1.21 -8.89 10.03
C SER A 200 -1.98 -8.92 8.70
N LEU A 201 -1.29 -8.61 7.59
CA LEU A 201 -1.87 -8.69 6.25
C LEU A 201 -2.23 -10.14 5.90
N LEU A 202 -1.33 -11.08 6.21
CA LEU A 202 -1.55 -12.50 6.04
C LEU A 202 -2.74 -13.00 6.87
N ASP A 203 -2.85 -12.61 8.15
CA ASP A 203 -3.98 -12.98 9.01
C ASP A 203 -5.31 -12.53 8.41
N GLY A 204 -5.38 -11.27 7.97
CA GLY A 204 -6.55 -10.73 7.31
C GLY A 204 -6.90 -11.50 6.03
N GLN A 205 -5.88 -11.88 5.26
CA GLN A 205 -6.03 -12.60 4.01
C GLN A 205 -6.57 -14.02 4.22
N LEU A 206 -5.97 -14.79 5.14
CA LEU A 206 -6.41 -16.14 5.50
C LEU A 206 -7.85 -16.13 6.03
N LYS A 207 -8.16 -15.19 6.95
CA LYS A 207 -9.51 -15.04 7.51
C LYS A 207 -10.55 -14.76 6.44
N ARG A 208 -10.30 -13.82 5.52
CA ARG A 208 -11.22 -13.50 4.40
C ARG A 208 -11.46 -14.71 3.50
N ASN A 209 -10.45 -15.53 3.30
CA ASN A 209 -10.53 -16.71 2.44
C ASN A 209 -11.01 -17.96 3.17
N LYS A 210 -11.26 -17.90 4.48
CA LYS A 210 -11.58 -19.07 5.32
C LYS A 210 -10.54 -20.18 5.11
N LEU A 211 -9.27 -19.80 5.25
CA LEU A 211 -8.10 -20.69 5.18
C LEU A 211 -7.43 -20.74 6.56
N THR A 212 -6.81 -21.88 6.86
CA THR A 212 -5.89 -22.04 8.00
C THR A 212 -4.50 -21.48 7.62
N SER A 213 -3.55 -21.52 8.55
CA SER A 213 -2.13 -21.19 8.27
C SER A 213 -1.44 -22.15 7.30
N GLU A 214 -2.10 -23.22 6.87
CA GLU A 214 -1.64 -24.07 5.78
C GLU A 214 -1.80 -23.39 4.40
N GLY A 215 -2.81 -22.53 4.24
CA GLY A 215 -3.15 -21.93 2.94
C GLY A 215 -3.77 -22.91 1.96
N ILE A 216 -3.51 -22.71 0.67
CA ILE A 216 -3.97 -23.60 -0.42
C ILE A 216 -2.90 -23.72 -1.50
N SER A 217 -2.72 -24.89 -2.10
CA SER A 217 -1.70 -25.14 -3.14
C SER A 217 -1.99 -24.43 -4.46
N GLU A 218 -3.26 -24.19 -4.78
CA GLU A 218 -3.71 -23.63 -6.05
C GLU A 218 -4.70 -22.48 -5.86
N VAL A 219 -4.62 -21.51 -6.76
CA VAL A 219 -5.53 -20.38 -6.85
C VAL A 219 -6.22 -20.37 -8.20
N ARG A 220 -7.44 -19.83 -8.25
CA ARG A 220 -8.21 -19.72 -9.49
C ARG A 220 -8.49 -18.27 -9.85
N PRO A 221 -8.63 -17.91 -11.14
CA PRO A 221 -9.16 -16.61 -11.51
C PRO A 221 -10.52 -16.35 -10.85
N SER A 222 -10.77 -15.12 -10.42
CA SER A 222 -12.07 -14.72 -9.90
C SER A 222 -13.08 -14.69 -11.04
N THR A 223 -14.12 -15.52 -10.97
CA THR A 223 -15.27 -15.46 -11.87
C THR A 223 -16.16 -14.28 -11.48
N ARG A 224 -15.82 -13.06 -11.89
CA ARG A 224 -16.82 -12.01 -12.05
C ARG A 224 -17.20 -11.97 -13.52
N LYS A 225 -18.32 -12.60 -13.88
CA LYS A 225 -19.11 -12.07 -14.99
C LYS A 225 -19.48 -10.65 -14.56
N GLY A 226 -19.09 -9.67 -15.35
CA GLY A 226 -19.63 -8.33 -15.21
C GLY A 226 -21.11 -8.42 -15.51
N ASP A 227 -21.92 -8.03 -14.55
CA ASP A 227 -23.29 -7.58 -14.76
C ASP A 227 -23.33 -6.10 -14.36
#